data_AF-A0A947NPZ0-F1
#
_entry.id   AF-A0A947NPZ0-F1
#
_cell.length_a   1.000
_cell.length_b   1.000
_cell.length_c   1.000
_cell.angle_alpha   90.00
_cell.angle_beta   90.00
_cell.angle_gamma   90.00
#
_symmetry.space_group_name_H-M   'P 1'
#
loop_
_entity.id
_entity.type
_entity.pdbx_description
1 polymer ?
#
loop_
_entity_poly.entity_id
_entity_poly.type
_entity_poly.pdbx_seq_one_letter_code
_entity_poly.pdbx_strand_id
1 'polypeptide(L)'
;MEEQKVSIVDDGGAFLQKRAKLLKAWKIAAPLLLILLIAFGWYAYIKVPLLISPFEVLYQMQAGTLAESTLELMAVILPLMFIMLYFLLIVMVIFIKESVDNENKYRGIIEQLKKK
;
A
#
# COMPACT_ATOMS: atom_id res chain seq x y z
N MET A 1 13.52 49.57 -7.36
CA MET A 1 13.12 48.30 -8.01
C MET A 1 14.12 47.24 -7.57
N GLU A 2 14.07 46.82 -6.32
CA GLU A 2 14.95 45.79 -5.73
C GLU A 2 14.36 45.49 -4.37
N GLU A 3 13.35 44.61 -4.30
CA GLU A 3 12.88 43.99 -3.03
C GLU A 3 11.74 43.00 -3.34
N GLN A 4 12.05 41.99 -4.14
CA GLN A 4 11.21 40.79 -4.19
C GLN A 4 12.07 39.55 -4.47
N LYS A 5 13.22 39.45 -3.80
CA LYS A 5 13.92 38.17 -3.64
C LYS A 5 13.25 37.38 -2.51
N VAL A 6 12.06 36.88 -2.84
CA VAL A 6 11.70 35.49 -2.59
C VAL A 6 11.96 35.02 -1.14
N SER A 7 10.99 35.31 -0.27
CA SER A 7 10.73 34.67 1.03
C SER A 7 10.42 33.15 0.93
N ILE A 8 10.86 32.47 -0.13
CA ILE A 8 10.63 31.03 -0.34
C ILE A 8 11.77 30.19 0.26
N VAL A 9 12.91 30.81 0.58
CA VAL A 9 14.11 30.09 1.08
C VAL A 9 13.97 29.64 2.53
N ASP A 10 13.34 30.44 3.41
CA ASP A 10 13.26 30.15 4.84
C ASP A 10 12.17 29.13 5.20
N ASP A 11 11.01 29.19 4.55
CA ASP A 11 9.94 28.19 4.76
C ASP A 11 10.31 26.84 4.13
N GLY A 12 10.96 26.86 2.96
CA GLY A 12 11.36 25.66 2.22
C GLY A 12 12.28 24.71 3.00
N GLY A 13 13.17 25.26 3.83
CA GLY A 13 14.09 24.48 4.67
C GLY A 13 13.38 23.65 5.74
N ALA A 14 12.36 24.22 6.41
CA ALA A 14 11.59 23.54 7.45
C ALA A 14 10.70 22.42 6.88
N PHE A 15 10.08 22.65 5.71
CA PHE A 15 9.33 21.62 4.99
C PHE A 15 10.21 20.46 4.54
N LEU A 16 11.43 20.75 4.05
CA LEU A 16 12.39 19.74 3.63
C LEU A 16 12.86 18.85 4.80
N GLN A 17 13.07 19.41 5.99
CA GLN A 17 13.45 18.63 7.17
C GLN A 17 12.32 17.74 7.71
N LYS A 18 11.07 18.24 7.72
CA LYS A 18 9.90 17.41 8.11
C LYS A 18 9.70 16.25 7.14
N ARG A 19 9.81 16.51 5.83
CA ARG A 19 9.76 15.47 4.79
C ARG A 19 10.89 14.45 4.94
N ALA A 20 12.11 14.88 5.25
CA ALA A 20 13.23 13.97 5.48
C ALA A 20 13.00 13.02 6.68
N LYS A 21 12.35 13.50 7.77
CA LYS A 21 11.98 12.64 8.91
C LYS A 21 10.91 11.61 8.51
N LEU A 22 9.89 12.04 7.75
CA LEU A 22 8.85 11.15 7.23
C LEU A 22 9.41 10.09 6.30
N LEU A 23 10.33 10.46 5.40
CA LEU A 23 11.00 9.53 4.49
C LEU A 23 11.86 8.50 5.25
N LYS A 24 12.53 8.91 6.35
CA LYS A 24 13.28 7.98 7.20
C LYS A 24 12.38 7.03 7.97
N ALA A 25 11.26 7.51 8.52
CA ALA A 25 10.27 6.66 9.19
C ALA A 25 9.64 5.65 8.23
N TRP A 26 9.44 6.03 6.97
CA TRP A 26 8.87 5.18 5.93
C TRP A 26 9.70 3.92 5.64
N LYS A 27 11.03 3.98 5.82
CA LYS A 27 11.91 2.80 5.66
C LYS A 27 11.57 1.65 6.61
N ILE A 28 11.01 1.95 7.78
CA ILE A 28 10.58 0.95 8.77
C ILE A 28 9.07 0.69 8.61
N ALA A 29 8.29 1.75 8.40
CA ALA A 29 6.84 1.64 8.28
C ALA A 29 6.41 0.78 7.08
N ALA A 30 7.05 0.91 5.91
CA ALA A 30 6.70 0.13 4.72
C ALA A 30 6.89 -1.39 4.89
N PRO A 31 8.05 -1.92 5.33
CA PRO A 31 8.19 -3.36 5.55
C PRO A 31 7.30 -3.85 6.69
N LEU A 32 7.11 -3.07 7.77
CA LEU A 32 6.19 -3.41 8.84
C LEU A 32 4.75 -3.55 8.33
N LEU A 33 4.32 -2.63 7.47
CA LEU A 33 2.99 -2.63 6.88
C LEU A 33 2.80 -3.80 5.89
N LEU A 34 3.83 -4.15 5.11
CA LEU A 34 3.81 -5.36 4.28
C LEU A 34 3.70 -6.64 5.11
N ILE A 35 4.47 -6.76 6.19
CA ILE A 35 4.40 -7.90 7.10
C ILE A 35 3.00 -8.01 7.69
N LEU A 36 2.44 -6.88 8.14
CA LEU A 36 1.10 -6.83 8.72
C LEU A 36 0.02 -7.20 7.70
N LEU A 37 0.16 -6.77 6.45
CA LEU A 37 -0.73 -7.20 5.36
C LEU A 37 -0.64 -8.70 5.14
N ILE A 38 0.56 -9.25 4.96
CA ILE A 38 0.76 -10.70 4.76
C ILE A 38 0.16 -11.50 5.92
N ALA A 39 0.42 -11.07 7.16
CA ALA A 39 -0.14 -11.69 8.35
C ALA A 39 -1.68 -11.60 8.38
N PHE A 40 -2.25 -10.47 7.95
CA PHE A 40 -3.69 -10.30 7.82
C PHE A 40 -4.29 -11.21 6.75
N GLY A 41 -3.68 -11.30 5.56
CA GLY A 41 -4.12 -12.22 4.51
C GLY A 41 -4.07 -13.69 4.97
N TRP A 42 -3.02 -14.07 5.68
CA TRP A 42 -2.88 -15.40 6.27
C TRP A 42 -3.95 -15.67 7.35
N TYR A 43 -4.16 -14.70 8.26
CA TYR A 43 -5.18 -14.77 9.29
C TYR A 43 -6.58 -14.94 8.69
N ALA A 44 -6.90 -14.12 7.69
CA ALA A 44 -8.18 -14.14 7.01
C ALA A 44 -8.39 -15.47 6.26
N TYR A 45 -7.35 -16.05 5.66
CA TYR A 45 -7.43 -17.36 5.00
C TYR A 45 -7.83 -18.48 5.97
N ILE A 46 -7.32 -18.45 7.20
CA ILE A 46 -7.62 -19.46 8.23
C ILE A 46 -8.98 -19.21 8.88
N LYS A 47 -9.30 -17.96 9.23
CA LYS A 47 -10.47 -17.62 10.05
C LYS A 47 -11.74 -17.37 9.24
N VAL A 48 -11.61 -16.89 8.01
CA VAL A 48 -12.73 -16.52 7.16
C VAL A 48 -12.50 -17.03 5.73
N PRO A 49 -12.43 -18.36 5.53
CA PRO A 49 -12.09 -18.95 4.24
C PRO A 49 -13.13 -18.60 3.17
N LEU A 50 -14.40 -18.40 3.55
CA LEU A 50 -15.47 -17.94 2.68
C LEU A 50 -15.21 -16.57 2.04
N LEU A 51 -14.33 -15.75 2.60
CA LEU A 51 -14.05 -14.39 2.11
C LEU A 51 -12.85 -14.33 1.16
N ILE A 52 -12.02 -15.38 1.12
CA ILE A 52 -10.79 -15.44 0.32
C ILE A 52 -10.83 -16.57 -0.70
N SER A 53 -11.42 -17.72 -0.36
CA SER A 53 -11.45 -18.89 -1.23
C SER A 53 -12.78 -18.96 -1.99
N PRO A 54 -12.82 -18.58 -3.28
CA PRO A 54 -14.02 -18.78 -4.09
C PRO A 54 -14.38 -20.26 -4.25
N PHE A 55 -13.39 -21.16 -4.13
CA PHE A 55 -13.59 -22.61 -4.18
C PHE A 55 -14.32 -23.13 -2.94
N GLU A 56 -14.00 -22.59 -1.77
CA GLU A 56 -14.68 -22.96 -0.52
C GLU A 56 -16.15 -22.56 -0.57
N VAL A 57 -16.42 -21.38 -1.13
CA VAL A 57 -17.79 -20.91 -1.37
C VAL A 57 -18.53 -21.83 -2.35
N LEU A 58 -17.89 -22.19 -3.46
CA LEU A 58 -18.46 -23.12 -4.45
C LEU A 58 -18.78 -24.50 -3.86
N TYR A 59 -17.88 -25.02 -3.02
CA TYR A 59 -18.07 -26.30 -2.33
C TYR A 59 -19.25 -26.28 -1.37
N GLN A 60 -19.39 -25.21 -0.57
CA GLN A 60 -20.51 -25.06 0.37
C GLN A 60 -21.85 -24.79 -0.34
N MET A 61 -21.84 -24.15 -1.52
CA MET A 61 -23.03 -23.98 -2.35
C MET A 61 -23.49 -25.30 -2.99
N GLN A 62 -22.55 -26.08 -3.55
CA GLN A 62 -22.87 -27.40 -4.13
C GLN A 62 -23.36 -28.40 -3.07
N ALA A 63 -23.00 -28.22 -1.80
CA ALA A 63 -23.49 -29.02 -0.67
C ALA A 63 -24.98 -28.79 -0.33
N GLY A 64 -25.68 -27.88 -1.03
CA GLY A 64 -27.12 -27.99 -1.22
C GLY A 64 -28.02 -27.00 -0.49
N THR A 65 -27.72 -25.70 -0.48
CA THR A 65 -28.57 -24.73 0.26
C THR A 65 -29.04 -23.47 -0.46
N LEU A 66 -28.78 -23.26 -1.76
CA LEU A 66 -29.21 -22.00 -2.38
C LEU A 66 -29.66 -22.17 -3.84
N ALA A 67 -30.95 -21.96 -4.08
CA ALA A 67 -31.48 -21.61 -5.40
C ALA A 67 -31.50 -20.08 -5.48
N GLU A 68 -30.64 -19.50 -6.32
CA GLU A 68 -30.71 -18.14 -6.87
C GLU A 68 -29.37 -17.85 -7.53
N SER A 69 -29.27 -17.95 -8.85
CA SER A 69 -28.04 -17.74 -9.63
C SER A 69 -27.34 -16.41 -9.31
N THR A 70 -28.09 -15.41 -8.87
CA THR A 70 -27.58 -14.11 -8.39
C THR A 70 -26.77 -14.25 -7.10
N LEU A 71 -27.21 -15.08 -6.15
CA LEU A 71 -26.53 -15.27 -4.87
C LEU A 71 -25.23 -16.07 -5.04
N GLU A 72 -25.26 -17.07 -5.92
CA GLU A 72 -24.09 -17.84 -6.35
C GLU A 72 -23.04 -16.95 -7.03
N LEU A 73 -23.48 -16.05 -7.91
CA LEU A 73 -22.58 -15.10 -8.56
C LEU A 73 -21.93 -14.13 -7.54
N MET A 74 -22.73 -13.56 -6.63
CA MET A 74 -22.21 -12.65 -5.59
C MET A 74 -21.26 -13.36 -4.64
N ALA A 75 -21.53 -14.62 -4.30
CA ALA A 75 -20.71 -15.41 -3.39
C ALA A 75 -19.32 -15.71 -3.96
N VAL A 76 -19.18 -15.84 -5.29
CA VAL A 76 -17.88 -16.03 -5.96
C VAL A 76 -17.19 -14.70 -6.27
N ILE A 77 -17.95 -13.66 -6.63
CA ILE A 77 -17.39 -12.34 -6.95
C ILE A 77 -16.80 -11.66 -5.71
N LEU A 78 -17.42 -11.80 -4.53
CA LEU A 78 -16.95 -11.14 -3.30
C LEU A 78 -15.51 -11.54 -2.94
N PRO A 79 -15.17 -12.85 -2.86
CA PRO A 79 -13.81 -13.30 -2.59
C PRO A 79 -12.82 -12.86 -3.66
N LEU A 80 -13.24 -12.91 -4.93
CA LEU A 80 -12.41 -12.47 -6.05
C LEU A 80 -12.07 -10.97 -5.96
N MET A 81 -13.08 -10.14 -5.69
CA MET A 81 -12.91 -8.70 -5.46
C MET A 81 -12.01 -8.45 -4.25
N PHE A 82 -12.20 -9.19 -3.16
CA PHE A 82 -11.36 -9.06 -1.97
C PHE A 82 -9.90 -9.37 -2.27
N ILE A 83 -9.61 -10.48 -2.95
CA ILE A 83 -8.24 -10.84 -3.36
C ILE A 83 -7.65 -9.76 -4.26
N MET A 84 -8.41 -9.27 -5.23
CA MET A 84 -7.97 -8.25 -6.18
C MET A 84 -7.64 -6.92 -5.48
N LEU A 85 -8.51 -6.46 -4.57
CA LEU A 85 -8.28 -5.25 -3.77
C LEU A 85 -7.10 -5.41 -2.82
N TYR A 86 -6.99 -6.58 -2.17
CA TYR A 86 -5.88 -6.91 -1.30
C TYR A 86 -4.55 -6.94 -2.06
N PHE A 87 -4.53 -7.55 -3.24
CA PHE A 87 -3.38 -7.55 -4.14
C PHE A 87 -3.00 -6.14 -4.59
N LEU A 88 -3.98 -5.33 -5.03
CA LEU A 88 -3.77 -3.94 -5.42
C LEU A 88 -3.14 -3.14 -4.28
N LEU A 89 -3.61 -3.35 -3.06
CA LEU A 89 -3.09 -2.67 -1.88
C LEU A 89 -1.62 -3.04 -1.62
N ILE A 90 -1.25 -4.32 -1.72
CA ILE A 90 0.16 -4.75 -1.64
C ILE A 90 1.02 -4.06 -2.71
N VAL A 91 0.55 -4.05 -3.96
CA VAL A 91 1.26 -3.41 -5.07
C VAL A 91 1.45 -1.91 -4.82
N MET A 92 0.42 -1.22 -4.32
CA MET A 92 0.52 0.20 -3.96
C MET A 92 1.57 0.44 -2.88
N VAL A 93 1.62 -0.40 -1.82
CA VAL A 93 2.60 -0.24 -0.75
C VAL A 93 4.03 -0.44 -1.26
N ILE A 94 4.25 -1.43 -2.14
CA ILE A 94 5.53 -1.65 -2.81
C ILE A 94 5.89 -0.43 -3.66
N PHE A 95 4.96 0.08 -4.45
CA PHE A 95 5.21 1.24 -5.31
C PHE A 95 5.56 2.50 -4.51
N ILE A 96 4.86 2.76 -3.40
CA ILE A 96 5.16 3.89 -2.51
C ILE A 96 6.55 3.71 -1.89
N LYS A 97 6.91 2.49 -1.45
CA LYS A 97 8.26 2.18 -0.95
C LYS A 97 9.32 2.53 -2.01
N GLU A 98 9.18 2.03 -3.24
CA GLU A 98 10.12 2.29 -4.32
C GLU A 98 10.20 3.79 -4.67
N SER A 99 9.05 4.49 -4.68
CA SER A 99 9.01 5.94 -4.91
C SER A 99 9.80 6.71 -3.83
N VAL A 100 9.67 6.30 -2.57
CA VAL A 100 10.38 6.93 -1.44
C VAL A 100 11.89 6.60 -1.48
N ASP A 101 12.25 5.36 -1.80
CA ASP A 101 13.64 4.95 -1.94
C ASP A 101 14.34 5.71 -3.09
N ASN A 102 13.62 5.94 -4.19
CA ASN A 102 14.12 6.74 -5.31
C ASN A 102 14.33 8.21 -4.92
N GLU A 103 13.42 8.81 -4.15
CA GLU A 103 13.59 10.18 -3.65
C GLU A 103 14.84 10.33 -2.77
N ASN A 104 15.12 9.32 -1.92
CA ASN A 104 16.33 9.30 -1.09
C ASN A 104 17.60 9.23 -1.95
N LYS A 105 17.58 8.48 -3.06
CA LYS A 105 18.70 8.37 -3.99
C LYS A 105 19.01 9.70 -4.68
N TYR A 106 18.00 10.41 -5.18
CA TYR A 106 18.19 11.72 -5.81
C TYR A 106 18.73 12.77 -4.82
N ARG A 107 18.23 12.78 -3.58
CA ARG A 107 18.74 13.69 -2.53
C ARG A 107 20.23 13.46 -2.27
N GLY A 108 20.66 12.21 -2.18
CA GLY A 108 22.09 11.88 -1.99
C GLY A 108 22.98 12.37 -3.13
N ILE A 109 22.52 12.28 -4.38
CA ILE A 109 23.26 12.77 -5.55
C ILE A 109 23.38 14.30 -5.51
N ILE A 110 22.29 15.02 -5.18
CA ILE A 110 22.29 16.48 -5.09
C ILE A 110 23.22 16.97 -3.96
N GLU A 111 23.22 16.32 -2.80
CA GLU A 111 24.12 16.66 -1.70
C GLU A 111 25.60 16.45 -2.08
N GLN A 112 25.91 15.38 -2.82
CA GLN A 112 27.26 15.13 -3.33
C GLN A 112 27.71 16.20 -4.34
N LEU A 113 26.83 16.66 -5.22
CA LEU A 113 27.12 17.72 -6.19
C LEU A 113 27.31 19.08 -5.52
N LYS A 114 26.59 19.37 -4.42
CA LYS A 114 26.75 20.64 -3.67
C LYS A 114 28.03 20.69 -2.83
N LYS A 115 28.62 19.53 -2.50
CA LYS A 115 29.83 19.42 -1.67
C LYS A 115 31.13 19.47 -2.49
N LYS A 116 31.04 19.51 -3.82
CA LYS A 116 32.16 19.57 -4.76
C LYS A 116 32.25 20.95 -5.39
#